data_AF-A0A942NSP3-F1
#
_entry.id   AF-A0A942NSP3-F1
#
_cell.length_a   1.000
_cell.length_b   1.000
_cell.length_c   1.000
_cell.angle_alpha   90.00
_cell.angle_beta   90.00
_cell.angle_gamma   90.00
#
_symmetry.space_group_name_H-M   'P 1'
#
loop_
_entity.id
_entity.type
_entity.pdbx_description
1 polymer ?
#
loop_
_entity_poly.entity_id
_entity_poly.type
_entity_poly.pdbx_seq_one_letter_code
_entity_poly.pdbx_strand_id
1 'polypeptide(L)'
;MNKIDDLFRQNNALFEGEDLEDGHLERFLARLDQRKPIARKKSFFLQHLTKLSIAAVLVIGLGVLGILIKNKQSNVQSTDQLHTEAIQKADQYYTEIANDKIAEIEAMAQHSPSRETIVNEAIAQVNVLSTISKRLIGEYLRLKGDDRVFSAIMSNYMQMISGLDLVKEQIETHSNITTINP
;
A
#
# COMPACT_ATOMS: atom_id res chain seq x y z
N MET A 1 21.74 -45.05 9.97
CA MET A 1 20.41 -45.66 10.04
C MET A 1 19.49 -44.66 10.71
N ASN A 2 18.38 -44.27 10.08
CA ASN A 2 17.55 -43.19 10.58
C ASN A 2 16.59 -43.72 11.65
N LYS A 3 16.43 -42.97 12.74
CA LYS A 3 15.57 -43.32 13.89
C LYS A 3 14.10 -43.59 13.49
N ILE A 4 13.67 -43.02 12.36
CA ILE A 4 12.37 -43.27 11.74
C ILE A 4 12.27 -44.71 11.22
N ASP A 5 13.32 -45.22 10.56
CA ASP A 5 13.35 -46.58 10.01
C ASP A 5 13.21 -47.64 11.11
N ASP A 6 13.79 -47.38 12.28
CA ASP A 6 13.69 -48.26 13.44
C ASP A 6 12.27 -48.26 14.04
N LEU A 7 11.60 -47.10 14.09
CA LEU A 7 10.22 -46.99 14.53
C LEU A 7 9.25 -47.73 13.61
N PHE A 8 9.47 -47.65 12.29
CA PHE A 8 8.68 -48.41 11.30
C PHE A 8 8.89 -49.91 11.45
N ARG A 9 10.13 -50.37 11.60
CA ARG A 9 10.45 -51.80 11.78
C ARG A 9 9.86 -52.36 13.08
N GLN A 10 9.87 -51.58 14.15
CA GLN A 10 9.38 -52.00 15.47
C GLN A 10 7.85 -52.07 15.53
N ASN A 11 7.16 -51.26 14.72
CA ASN A 11 5.71 -51.19 14.65
C ASN A 11 5.12 -51.92 13.43
N ASN A 12 5.92 -52.66 12.67
CA ASN A 12 5.48 -53.29 11.42
C ASN A 12 4.30 -54.26 11.63
N ALA A 13 4.28 -54.96 12.76
CA ALA A 13 3.18 -55.83 13.18
C ALA A 13 1.85 -55.09 13.45
N LEU A 14 1.87 -53.75 13.65
CA LEU A 14 0.65 -52.93 13.78
C LEU A 14 0.03 -52.59 12.42
N PHE A 15 0.79 -52.73 11.33
CA PHE A 15 0.34 -52.51 9.95
C PHE A 15 0.01 -53.81 9.23
N GLU A 16 0.40 -54.96 9.78
CA GLU A 16 0.05 -56.29 9.30
C GLU A 16 -1.19 -56.79 10.04
N GLY A 17 -2.38 -56.30 9.69
CA GLY A 17 -3.62 -56.78 10.30
C GLY A 17 -4.89 -56.09 9.81
N GLU A 18 -5.76 -56.92 9.23
CA GLU A 18 -7.13 -56.70 8.76
C GLU A 18 -7.32 -55.88 7.46
N ASP A 19 -7.86 -56.57 6.45
CA ASP A 19 -8.55 -55.91 5.33
C ASP A 19 -9.61 -54.98 5.93
N LEU A 20 -9.62 -53.73 5.47
CA LEU A 20 -10.63 -52.77 5.91
C LEU A 20 -12.01 -53.33 5.55
N GLU A 21 -12.96 -53.34 6.51
CA GLU A 21 -14.33 -53.78 6.25
C GLU A 21 -14.89 -53.09 4.99
N ASP A 22 -15.62 -53.87 4.18
CA ASP A 22 -16.26 -53.38 2.96
C ASP A 22 -17.07 -52.10 3.25
N GLY A 23 -16.82 -51.06 2.44
CA GLY A 23 -17.43 -49.74 2.60
C GLY A 23 -16.63 -48.75 3.44
N HIS A 24 -15.42 -49.07 3.94
CA HIS A 24 -14.54 -48.08 4.58
C HIS A 24 -14.18 -46.93 3.63
N LEU A 25 -13.86 -47.24 2.36
CA LEU A 25 -13.58 -46.24 1.33
C LEU A 25 -14.81 -45.34 1.08
N GLU A 26 -15.99 -45.93 0.95
CA GLU A 26 -17.23 -45.18 0.73
C GLU A 26 -17.59 -44.30 1.93
N ARG A 27 -17.38 -44.76 3.17
CA ARG A 27 -17.54 -43.92 4.37
C ARG A 27 -16.51 -42.81 4.42
N PHE A 28 -15.28 -43.05 3.98
CA PHE A 28 -14.24 -42.03 3.90
C PHE A 28 -14.58 -40.96 2.86
N LEU A 29 -14.99 -41.37 1.65
CA LEU A 29 -15.44 -40.47 0.59
C LEU A 29 -16.70 -39.70 0.99
N ALA A 30 -17.69 -40.37 1.61
CA ALA A 30 -18.88 -39.70 2.13
C ALA A 30 -18.55 -38.66 3.20
N ARG A 31 -17.56 -38.92 4.07
CA ARG A 31 -17.06 -37.93 5.05
C ARG A 31 -16.26 -36.81 4.39
N LEU A 32 -15.57 -37.07 3.27
CA LEU A 32 -14.84 -36.07 2.50
C LEU A 32 -15.81 -35.13 1.78
N ASP A 33 -16.85 -35.67 1.16
CA ASP A 33 -17.89 -34.89 0.46
C ASP A 33 -18.82 -34.15 1.44
N GLN A 34 -19.03 -34.68 2.64
CA GLN A 34 -19.76 -33.99 3.72
C GLN A 34 -18.95 -32.89 4.40
N ARG A 35 -17.63 -32.82 4.19
CA ARG A 35 -16.87 -31.60 4.51
C ARG A 35 -17.25 -30.55 3.46
N LYS A 36 -18.40 -29.90 3.67
CA LYS A 36 -18.70 -28.61 3.04
C LYS A 36 -17.42 -27.79 3.13
N PRO A 37 -16.97 -27.12 2.05
CA PRO A 37 -15.85 -26.22 2.15
C PRO A 37 -16.16 -25.33 3.35
N ILE A 38 -15.27 -25.31 4.35
CA ILE A 38 -15.37 -24.33 5.43
C ILE A 38 -15.45 -23.05 4.65
N ALA A 39 -16.64 -22.44 4.60
CA ALA A 39 -16.82 -21.18 3.93
C ALA A 39 -15.82 -20.31 4.65
N ARG A 40 -14.67 -20.04 4.02
CA ARG A 40 -13.67 -19.13 4.57
C ARG A 40 -14.54 -17.91 4.77
N LYS A 41 -14.86 -17.58 6.04
CA LYS A 41 -15.52 -16.33 6.34
C LYS A 41 -14.58 -15.32 5.69
N LYS A 42 -14.95 -14.83 4.51
CA LYS A 42 -14.25 -13.74 3.87
C LYS A 42 -14.32 -12.68 4.95
N SER A 43 -13.20 -12.48 5.63
CA SER A 43 -13.16 -11.58 6.75
C SER A 43 -13.55 -10.25 6.13
N PHE A 44 -14.76 -9.77 6.45
CA PHE A 44 -15.27 -8.49 5.99
C PHE A 44 -14.20 -7.41 6.22
N PHE A 45 -13.45 -7.58 7.31
CA PHE A 45 -12.28 -6.80 7.67
C PHE A 45 -11.19 -6.74 6.59
N LEU A 46 -10.80 -7.87 5.97
CA LEU A 46 -9.76 -7.92 4.93
C LEU A 46 -10.20 -7.23 3.63
N GLN A 47 -11.49 -7.29 3.30
CA GLN A 47 -12.04 -6.65 2.08
C GLN A 47 -12.21 -5.14 2.23
N HIS A 48 -12.29 -4.63 3.46
CA HIS A 48 -12.34 -3.20 3.75
C HIS A 48 -10.95 -2.61 4.03
N LEU A 49 -9.99 -3.42 4.48
CA LEU A 49 -8.59 -3.01 4.66
C LEU A 49 -7.93 -2.52 3.37
N THR A 50 -8.26 -3.12 2.22
CA THR A 50 -7.69 -2.69 0.93
C THR A 50 -8.17 -1.30 0.52
N LYS A 51 -9.39 -0.90 0.91
CA LYS A 51 -9.91 0.46 0.67
C LYS A 51 -9.32 1.52 1.61
N LEU A 52 -8.70 1.10 2.72
CA LEU A 52 -8.17 2.00 3.74
C LEU A 52 -6.68 2.34 3.54
N SER A 53 -5.98 1.62 2.66
CA SER A 53 -4.52 1.67 2.61
C SER A 53 -3.96 2.99 2.08
N ILE A 54 -4.56 3.59 1.04
CA ILE A 54 -3.99 4.80 0.40
C ILE A 54 -4.10 5.99 1.36
N ALA A 55 -5.31 6.24 1.88
CA ALA A 55 -5.55 7.31 2.83
C ALA A 55 -4.72 7.14 4.11
N ALA A 56 -4.57 5.92 4.62
CA ALA A 56 -3.76 5.67 5.82
C ALA A 56 -2.27 5.96 5.61
N VAL A 57 -1.68 5.54 4.48
CA VAL A 57 -0.26 5.79 4.17
C VAL A 57 0.02 7.28 4.05
N LEU A 58 -0.87 8.03 3.40
CA LEU A 58 -0.71 9.47 3.20
C LEU A 58 -0.97 10.27 4.49
N VAL A 59 -1.95 9.88 5.32
CA VAL A 59 -2.17 10.47 6.65
C VAL A 59 -0.99 10.23 7.58
N ILE A 60 -0.39 9.03 7.56
CA ILE A 60 0.82 8.71 8.34
C ILE A 60 1.99 9.58 7.85
N GLY A 61 2.18 9.73 6.53
CA GLY A 61 3.21 10.60 5.96
C GLY A 61 3.10 12.07 6.38
N LEU A 62 1.88 12.60 6.39
CA LEU A 62 1.58 13.96 6.87
C LEU A 62 1.84 14.14 8.36
N GLY A 63 1.54 13.13 9.18
CA GLY A 63 1.80 13.14 10.62
C GLY A 63 3.29 13.26 10.95
N VAL A 64 4.15 12.61 10.16
CA VAL A 64 5.62 12.66 10.33
C VAL A 64 6.17 14.06 10.05
N LEU A 65 5.65 14.75 9.02
CA LEU A 65 6.04 16.14 8.70
C LEU A 65 5.81 17.09 9.87
N GLY A 66 4.64 16.97 10.53
CA GLY A 66 4.27 17.83 11.65
C GLY A 66 5.16 17.66 12.89
N ILE A 67 5.68 16.46 13.13
CA ILE A 67 6.57 16.17 14.26
C ILE A 67 7.98 16.71 14.02
N LEU A 68 8.49 16.59 12.79
CA LEU A 68 9.85 17.03 12.43
C LEU A 68 10.02 18.55 12.52
N ILE A 69 8.98 19.32 12.19
CA ILE A 69 9.00 20.80 12.24
C ILE A 69 8.96 21.31 13.70
N LYS A 70 8.28 20.61 14.62
CA LYS A 70 8.10 21.07 16.00
C LYS A 70 9.30 20.88 16.93
N ASN A 71 10.19 19.93 16.66
CA ASN A 71 11.09 19.39 17.69
C ASN A 71 12.48 20.04 17.81
N LYS A 72 12.82 21.16 17.16
CA LYS A 72 14.14 21.79 17.35
C LYS A 72 14.08 23.32 17.39
N GLN A 73 14.86 23.95 18.27
CA GLN A 73 15.10 25.40 18.31
C GLN A 73 16.06 25.77 17.16
N SER A 74 15.80 26.83 16.39
CA SER A 74 16.58 27.17 15.17
C SER A 74 17.72 28.15 15.45
N ASN A 75 18.93 27.82 14.98
CA ASN A 75 19.92 28.82 14.60
C ASN A 75 19.71 29.05 13.09
N VAL A 76 19.18 30.21 12.72
CA VAL A 76 18.82 30.53 11.32
C VAL A 76 20.10 30.90 10.59
N GLN A 77 20.60 30.01 9.74
CA GLN A 77 21.66 30.32 8.79
C GLN A 77 21.00 30.56 7.43
N SER A 78 21.09 31.79 6.93
CA SER A 78 20.41 32.23 5.70
C SER A 78 21.04 31.59 4.46
N THR A 79 20.36 30.60 3.87
CA THR A 79 20.68 29.93 2.59
C THR A 79 19.82 30.45 1.41
N ASP A 80 19.32 31.68 1.55
CA ASP A 80 18.08 32.20 0.94
C ASP A 80 17.97 32.12 -0.61
N GLN A 81 19.06 32.27 -1.38
CA GLN A 81 18.94 32.38 -2.84
C GLN A 81 18.97 31.02 -3.56
N LEU A 82 19.94 30.16 -3.24
CA LEU A 82 20.09 28.86 -3.89
C LEU A 82 18.90 27.93 -3.62
N HIS A 83 18.37 27.98 -2.40
CA HIS A 83 17.25 27.13 -2.00
C HIS A 83 15.92 27.64 -2.56
N THR A 84 15.74 28.95 -2.75
CA THR A 84 14.54 29.49 -3.40
C THR A 84 14.43 29.04 -4.85
N GLU A 85 15.53 29.09 -5.62
CA GLU A 85 15.56 28.57 -6.98
C GLU A 85 15.29 27.06 -7.01
N ALA A 86 15.88 26.30 -6.09
CA ALA A 86 15.66 24.88 -5.96
C ALA A 86 14.19 24.54 -5.65
N ILE A 87 13.53 25.32 -4.77
CA ILE A 87 12.10 25.16 -4.47
C ILE A 87 11.24 25.39 -5.72
N GLN A 88 11.52 26.46 -6.48
CA GLN A 88 10.77 26.76 -7.71
C GLN A 88 10.92 25.65 -8.75
N LYS A 89 12.14 25.17 -8.96
CA LYS A 89 12.43 24.04 -9.86
C LYS A 89 11.74 22.76 -9.39
N ALA A 90 11.76 22.49 -8.09
CA ALA A 90 11.08 21.35 -7.51
C ALA A 90 9.56 21.44 -7.71
N ASP A 91 8.96 22.60 -7.45
CA ASP A 91 7.52 22.82 -7.64
C ASP A 91 7.09 22.55 -9.08
N GLN A 92 7.83 23.10 -10.05
CA GLN A 92 7.58 22.85 -11.47
C GLN A 92 7.72 21.37 -11.82
N TYR A 93 8.86 20.77 -11.47
CA TYR A 93 9.19 19.38 -11.79
C TYR A 93 8.19 18.38 -11.21
N TYR A 94 7.88 18.48 -9.91
CA TYR A 94 6.98 17.54 -9.26
C TYR A 94 5.52 17.76 -9.64
N THR A 95 5.12 18.98 -9.98
CA THR A 95 3.79 19.25 -10.52
C THR A 95 3.60 18.61 -11.89
N GLU A 96 4.60 18.73 -12.78
CA GLU A 96 4.58 18.09 -14.10
C GLU A 96 4.46 16.57 -13.97
N ILE A 97 5.32 15.95 -13.15
CA ILE A 97 5.27 14.50 -12.89
C ILE A 97 3.92 14.07 -12.29
N ALA A 98 3.36 14.85 -11.37
CA ALA A 98 2.07 14.51 -10.77
C ALA A 98 0.95 14.55 -11.81
N ASN A 99 0.94 15.54 -12.69
CA ASN A 99 -0.05 15.65 -13.76
C ASN A 99 0.04 14.47 -14.72
N ASP A 100 1.25 14.08 -15.13
CA ASP A 100 1.46 12.93 -16.01
C ASP A 100 0.95 11.64 -15.37
N LYS A 101 1.26 11.42 -14.09
CA LYS A 101 0.80 10.25 -13.33
C LYS A 101 -0.72 10.23 -13.16
N ILE A 102 -1.34 11.39 -12.90
CA ILE A 102 -2.80 11.51 -12.82
C ILE A 102 -3.42 11.13 -14.16
N ALA A 103 -2.93 11.67 -15.28
CA ALA A 103 -3.44 11.35 -16.60
C ALA A 103 -3.32 9.85 -16.93
N GLU A 104 -2.21 9.22 -16.56
CA GLU A 104 -2.01 7.78 -16.71
C GLU A 104 -3.03 6.98 -15.86
N ILE A 105 -3.19 7.34 -14.58
CA ILE A 105 -4.14 6.72 -13.66
C ILE A 105 -5.59 6.87 -14.14
N GLU A 106 -5.97 8.04 -14.63
CA GLU A 106 -7.30 8.31 -15.19
C GLU A 106 -7.57 7.45 -16.43
N ALA A 107 -6.58 7.32 -17.32
CA ALA A 107 -6.68 6.44 -18.49
C ALA A 107 -6.87 4.97 -18.09
N MET A 108 -6.18 4.50 -17.04
CA MET A 108 -6.28 3.13 -16.55
C MET A 108 -7.58 2.84 -15.78
N ALA A 109 -8.21 3.85 -15.20
CA ALA A 109 -9.47 3.69 -14.48
C ALA A 109 -10.70 3.65 -15.39
N GLN A 110 -10.54 3.97 -16.68
CA GLN A 110 -11.61 3.88 -17.66
C GLN A 110 -12.25 2.48 -17.62
N HIS A 111 -13.59 2.46 -17.61
CA HIS A 111 -14.43 1.25 -17.61
C HIS A 111 -14.62 0.50 -16.27
N SER A 112 -14.34 1.08 -15.09
CA SER A 112 -14.72 0.45 -13.80
C SER A 112 -15.09 1.46 -12.69
N PRO A 113 -16.35 1.45 -12.20
CA PRO A 113 -16.79 2.33 -11.11
C PRO A 113 -15.98 2.18 -9.81
N SER A 114 -15.48 0.98 -9.53
CA SER A 114 -14.63 0.76 -8.35
C SER A 114 -13.23 1.35 -8.51
N ARG A 115 -12.67 1.36 -9.73
CA ARG A 115 -11.38 2.00 -10.01
C ARG A 115 -11.52 3.52 -10.00
N GLU A 116 -12.61 4.05 -10.55
CA GLU A 116 -12.92 5.47 -10.55
C GLU A 116 -12.98 6.07 -9.13
N THR A 117 -13.56 5.34 -8.17
CA THR A 117 -13.61 5.79 -6.77
C THR A 117 -12.20 5.92 -6.17
N ILE A 118 -11.32 4.94 -6.41
CA ILE A 118 -9.93 4.93 -5.92
C ILE A 118 -9.14 6.09 -6.55
N VAL A 119 -9.34 6.34 -7.84
CA VAL A 119 -8.71 7.46 -8.56
C VAL A 119 -9.16 8.80 -8.02
N ASN A 120 -10.47 9.00 -7.84
CA ASN A 120 -11.00 10.27 -7.32
C ASN A 120 -10.48 10.58 -5.91
N GLU A 121 -10.39 9.55 -5.06
CA GLU A 121 -9.85 9.69 -3.71
C GLU A 121 -8.35 10.04 -3.73
N ALA A 122 -7.57 9.40 -4.62
CA ALA A 122 -6.15 9.69 -4.83
C ALA A 122 -5.92 11.13 -5.32
N ILE A 123 -6.67 11.56 -6.33
CA ILE A 123 -6.60 12.92 -6.87
C ILE A 123 -6.94 13.95 -5.79
N ALA A 124 -7.98 13.70 -4.98
CA ALA A 124 -8.33 14.57 -3.86
C ALA A 124 -7.18 14.70 -2.84
N GLN A 125 -6.48 13.61 -2.53
CA GLN A 125 -5.35 13.63 -1.60
C GLN A 125 -4.11 14.35 -2.17
N VAL A 126 -3.85 14.19 -3.47
CA VAL A 126 -2.78 14.95 -4.16
C VAL A 126 -3.06 16.46 -4.13
N ASN A 127 -4.31 16.87 -4.31
CA ASN A 127 -4.70 18.28 -4.19
C ASN A 127 -4.44 18.85 -2.79
N VAL A 128 -4.66 18.04 -1.75
CA VAL A 128 -4.33 18.41 -0.36
C VAL A 128 -2.82 18.58 -0.20
N LEU A 129 -2.01 17.65 -0.72
CA LEU A 129 -0.55 17.74 -0.66
C LEU A 129 -0.03 18.96 -1.42
N SER A 130 -0.51 19.22 -2.63
CA SER A 130 -0.17 20.45 -3.39
C SER A 130 -0.46 21.72 -2.59
N THR A 131 -1.61 21.77 -1.90
CA THR A 131 -1.98 22.90 -1.04
C THR A 131 -1.02 23.06 0.14
N ILE A 132 -0.61 21.95 0.77
CA ILE A 132 0.36 21.95 1.86
C ILE A 132 1.73 22.45 1.38
N SER A 133 2.19 22.00 0.22
CA SER A 133 3.43 22.49 -0.40
C SER A 133 3.40 24.01 -0.61
N LYS A 134 2.33 24.55 -1.20
CA LYS A 134 2.16 26.02 -1.38
C LYS A 134 2.22 26.77 -0.06
N ARG A 135 1.61 26.24 1.00
CA ARG A 135 1.69 26.83 2.35
C ARG A 135 3.12 26.80 2.90
N LEU A 136 3.80 25.66 2.77
CA LEU A 136 5.19 25.51 3.24
C LEU A 136 6.15 26.44 2.49
N ILE A 137 5.95 26.67 1.19
CA ILE A 137 6.72 27.66 0.42
C ILE A 137 6.52 29.07 1.00
N GLY A 138 5.27 29.46 1.31
CA GLY A 138 5.00 30.73 1.99
C GLY A 138 5.67 30.84 3.36
N GLU A 139 5.68 29.75 4.13
CA GLU A 139 6.38 29.69 5.43
C GLU A 139 7.91 29.76 5.27
N TYR A 140 8.47 29.14 4.25
CA TYR A 140 9.90 29.16 3.92
C TYR A 140 10.37 30.60 3.66
N LEU A 141 9.63 31.34 2.83
CA LEU A 141 9.89 32.75 2.55
C LEU A 141 9.75 33.62 3.81
N ARG A 142 8.74 33.36 4.65
CA ARG A 142 8.53 34.09 5.91
C ARG A 142 9.65 33.85 6.92
N LEU A 143 10.20 32.63 6.96
CA LEU A 143 11.26 32.22 7.88
C LEU A 143 12.67 32.48 7.34
N LYS A 144 12.81 33.18 6.20
CA LYS A 144 14.10 33.54 5.58
C LYS A 144 15.00 32.34 5.32
N GLY A 145 14.38 31.30 4.77
CA GLY A 145 15.13 30.19 4.21
C GLY A 145 15.42 29.02 5.15
N ASP A 146 14.56 28.77 6.15
CA ASP A 146 14.73 27.65 7.08
C ASP A 146 14.78 26.29 6.34
N ASP A 147 15.96 25.64 6.39
CA ASP A 147 16.25 24.34 5.77
C ASP A 147 15.27 23.23 6.18
N ARG A 148 14.63 23.35 7.34
CA ARG A 148 13.62 22.38 7.80
C ARG A 148 12.34 22.53 7.00
N VAL A 149 11.96 23.77 6.69
CA VAL A 149 10.81 24.03 5.84
C VAL A 149 11.12 23.60 4.41
N PHE A 150 12.35 23.84 3.91
CA PHE A 150 12.81 23.27 2.64
C PHE A 150 12.67 21.74 2.61
N SER A 151 13.13 21.06 3.67
CA SER A 151 13.04 19.59 3.79
C SER A 151 11.58 19.12 3.85
N ALA A 152 10.70 19.87 4.53
CA ALA A 152 9.27 19.58 4.57
C ALA A 152 8.60 19.74 3.21
N ILE A 153 8.96 20.78 2.43
CA ILE A 153 8.50 20.98 1.05
C ILE A 153 8.88 19.77 0.20
N MET A 154 10.18 19.42 0.19
CA MET A 154 10.66 18.29 -0.61
C MET A 154 10.00 16.96 -0.22
N SER A 155 9.88 16.70 1.08
CA SER A 155 9.22 15.50 1.58
C SER A 155 7.74 15.45 1.19
N ASN A 156 7.04 16.58 1.17
CA ASN A 156 5.66 16.65 0.71
C ASN A 156 5.53 16.27 -0.77
N TYR A 157 6.41 16.78 -1.64
CA TYR A 157 6.44 16.39 -3.05
C TYR A 157 6.75 14.90 -3.24
N MET A 158 7.75 14.36 -2.53
CA MET A 158 8.07 12.93 -2.61
C MET A 158 6.90 12.04 -2.19
N GLN A 159 6.15 12.45 -1.16
CA GLN A 159 4.95 11.73 -0.71
C GLN A 159 3.82 11.81 -1.74
N MET A 160 3.63 12.97 -2.36
CA MET A 160 2.64 13.15 -3.43
C MET A 160 2.91 12.18 -4.59
N ILE A 161 4.16 12.10 -5.03
CA ILE A 161 4.55 11.17 -6.10
C ILE A 161 4.40 9.70 -5.67
N SER A 162 4.88 9.35 -4.48
CA SER A 162 4.78 7.98 -3.96
C SER A 162 3.33 7.52 -3.80
N GLY A 163 2.44 8.43 -3.42
CA GLY A 163 1.01 8.16 -3.32
C GLY A 163 0.37 7.85 -4.68
N LEU A 164 0.74 8.61 -5.71
CA LEU A 164 0.29 8.35 -7.08
C LEU A 164 0.82 7.00 -7.61
N ASP A 165 2.07 6.66 -7.32
CA ASP A 165 2.64 5.36 -7.69
C ASP A 165 1.90 4.19 -7.04
N LEU A 166 1.57 4.31 -5.75
CA LEU A 166 0.79 3.30 -5.03
C LEU A 166 -0.61 3.13 -5.63
N VAL A 167 -1.24 4.23 -6.05
CA VAL A 167 -2.58 4.20 -6.68
C VAL A 167 -2.51 3.49 -8.02
N LYS A 168 -1.51 3.80 -8.84
CA LYS A 168 -1.25 3.10 -10.10
C LYS A 168 -1.05 1.60 -9.88
N GLU A 169 -0.17 1.21 -8.96
CA GLU A 169 0.08 -0.20 -8.61
C GLU A 169 -1.19 -0.91 -8.16
N GLN A 170 -2.04 -0.25 -7.37
CA GLN A 170 -3.31 -0.81 -6.95
C GLN A 170 -4.24 -1.04 -8.14
N ILE A 171 -4.33 -0.09 -9.08
CA ILE A 171 -5.16 -0.25 -10.29
C ILE A 171 -4.66 -1.43 -11.13
N GLU A 172 -3.35 -1.55 -11.32
CA GLU A 172 -2.71 -2.67 -12.03
C GLU A 172 -2.98 -4.01 -11.34
N THR A 173 -2.78 -4.08 -10.03
CA THR A 173 -2.98 -5.31 -9.26
C THR A 173 -4.43 -5.78 -9.29
N HIS A 174 -5.40 -4.86 -9.22
CA HIS A 174 -6.82 -5.20 -9.34
C HIS A 174 -7.21 -5.68 -10.75
N SER A 175 -6.48 -5.31 -11.81
CA SER A 175 -6.69 -5.89 -13.16
C SER A 175 -6.24 -7.36 -13.25
N ASN A 176 -5.15 -7.74 -12.57
CA ASN A 176 -4.58 -9.08 -12.64
C ASN A 176 -5.35 -10.12 -11.80
N ILE A 177 -6.05 -9.70 -10.74
CA ILE A 177 -6.82 -10.62 -9.89
C ILE A 177 -8.11 -11.10 -10.58
N THR A 178 -8.68 -10.31 -11.51
CA THR A 178 -9.87 -10.73 -12.28
C THR A 178 -9.54 -11.82 -13.31
N THR A 179 -8.30 -11.95 -13.75
CA THR A 179 -7.87 -12.91 -14.78
C THR A 179 -7.57 -14.32 -14.25
N ILE A 180 -7.59 -14.54 -12.92
CA ILE A 180 -7.14 -15.79 -12.28
C ILE A 180 -8.28 -16.69 -11.76
N ASN A 181 -9.52 -16.49 -12.22
CA ASN A 181 -10.62 -17.43 -11.97
C ASN A 181 -11.11 -18.04 -13.29
N PRO A 182 -10.66 -19.26 -13.66
CA PRO A 182 -11.38 -20.13 -14.59
C PRO A 182 -12.67 -20.68 -13.96
#